data_AF-A0A093BJN0-F1
#
_entry.id   AF-A0A093BJN0-F1
#
_cell.length_a   1.000
_cell.length_b   1.000
_cell.length_c   1.000
_cell.angle_alpha   90.00
_cell.angle_beta   90.00
_cell.angle_gamma   90.00
#
_symmetry.space_group_name_H-M   'P 1'
#
loop_
_entity.id
_entity.type
_entity.pdbx_description
1 polymer ?
#
loop_
_entity_poly.entity_id
_entity_poly.type
_entity_poly.pdbx_seq_one_letter_code
_entity_poly.pdbx_strand_id
1 'polypeptide(L)'
;MPRMKCAHYFWFAPQDGDVMKKMELASKRCQQTLRDLEGLLQHLEVMFSLTQVPRVLFLLGGTIMSPKELYELNLEGVCEGSAEESLQTASCVRKLFHSLFVADVFSELKALPATDTVVMLQGRRDCGVDWFWPKLNYKVPTRGKKLTVNLSCGGEKHLSASSAQHVASTWEDYVWFQAPVMLKGFQE
;
A
#
# COMPACT_ATOMS: atom_id res chain seq x y z
N MET A 1 -13.25 9.17 -6.73
CA MET A 1 -13.66 9.79 -5.46
C MET A 1 -12.83 9.17 -4.32
N PRO A 2 -12.36 9.93 -3.31
CA PRO A 2 -11.57 9.36 -2.19
C PRO A 2 -12.38 8.33 -1.37
N ARG A 3 -11.73 7.28 -0.83
CA ARG A 3 -12.41 6.19 -0.09
C ARG A 3 -13.43 6.70 0.94
N MET A 4 -13.03 7.64 1.79
CA MET A 4 -13.91 8.20 2.84
C MET A 4 -15.17 8.86 2.27
N LYS A 5 -15.08 9.45 1.09
CA LYS A 5 -16.24 10.07 0.40
C LYS A 5 -17.10 9.02 -0.31
N CYS A 6 -16.50 7.98 -0.90
CA CYS A 6 -17.25 6.88 -1.52
C CYS A 6 -18.16 6.15 -0.52
N ALA A 7 -17.64 5.82 0.66
CA ALA A 7 -18.43 5.15 1.70
C ALA A 7 -19.68 5.95 2.08
N HIS A 8 -19.56 7.28 2.15
CA HIS A 8 -20.69 8.17 2.43
C HIS A 8 -21.69 8.27 1.26
N TYR A 9 -21.22 8.34 0.01
CA TYR A 9 -22.08 8.53 -1.16
C TYR A 9 -23.04 7.35 -1.40
N PHE A 10 -22.54 6.11 -1.29
CA PHE A 10 -23.37 4.91 -1.50
C PHE A 10 -24.39 4.64 -0.40
N TRP A 11 -24.25 5.29 0.77
CA TRP A 11 -25.26 5.23 1.84
C TRP A 11 -26.45 6.17 1.60
N PHE A 12 -26.35 7.17 0.72
CA PHE A 12 -27.34 8.26 0.60
C PHE A 12 -27.89 8.50 -0.82
N ALA A 13 -27.71 7.59 -1.78
CA ALA A 13 -28.13 7.82 -3.17
C ALA A 13 -29.66 7.62 -3.41
N PRO A 14 -30.36 8.54 -4.13
CA PRO A 14 -31.81 8.47 -4.41
C PRO A 14 -32.17 7.52 -5.59
N GLN A 15 -33.43 7.07 -5.63
CA GLN A 15 -33.94 5.98 -6.49
C GLN A 15 -34.64 6.50 -7.77
N ASP A 16 -34.13 6.18 -8.98
CA ASP A 16 -34.84 6.35 -10.26
C ASP A 16 -34.53 5.21 -11.27
N GLY A 17 -35.51 4.80 -12.09
CA GLY A 17 -35.78 3.44 -12.59
C GLY A 17 -34.81 2.75 -13.56
N ASP A 18 -34.28 3.42 -14.57
CA ASP A 18 -33.37 2.80 -15.57
C ASP A 18 -31.89 3.04 -15.24
N VAL A 19 -31.62 4.18 -14.60
CA VAL A 19 -30.39 4.45 -13.84
C VAL A 19 -30.24 3.42 -12.71
N MET A 20 -31.35 2.93 -12.13
CA MET A 20 -31.38 1.99 -11.01
C MET A 20 -30.59 0.71 -11.25
N LYS A 21 -30.68 0.08 -12.45
CA LYS A 21 -30.01 -1.21 -12.71
C LYS A 21 -28.51 -1.06 -12.89
N LYS A 22 -28.07 -0.02 -13.61
CA LYS A 22 -26.64 0.28 -13.81
C LYS A 22 -26.02 0.80 -12.52
N MET A 23 -26.77 1.61 -11.75
CA MET A 23 -26.39 2.11 -10.42
C MET A 23 -26.41 1.01 -9.35
N GLU A 24 -27.32 0.03 -9.42
CA GLU A 24 -27.30 -1.16 -8.54
C GLU A 24 -26.07 -2.02 -8.80
N LEU A 25 -25.75 -2.29 -10.06
CA LEU A 25 -24.58 -3.09 -10.43
C LEU A 25 -23.27 -2.37 -10.08
N ALA A 26 -23.21 -1.06 -10.33
CA ALA A 26 -22.08 -0.22 -9.93
C ALA A 26 -21.96 -0.13 -8.40
N SER A 27 -23.07 0.01 -7.68
CA SER A 27 -23.14 -0.02 -6.22
C SER A 27 -22.70 -1.37 -5.65
N LYS A 28 -23.15 -2.50 -6.21
CA LYS A 28 -22.72 -3.84 -5.79
C LYS A 28 -21.21 -4.04 -6.01
N ARG A 29 -20.67 -3.58 -7.15
CA ARG A 29 -19.22 -3.64 -7.44
C ARG A 29 -18.42 -2.72 -6.52
N CYS A 30 -18.92 -1.51 -6.25
CA CYS A 30 -18.30 -0.58 -5.32
C CYS A 30 -18.29 -1.15 -3.91
N GLN A 31 -19.42 -1.64 -3.42
CA GLN A 31 -19.54 -2.28 -2.11
C GLN A 31 -18.61 -3.49 -1.98
N GLN A 32 -18.50 -4.33 -3.01
CA GLN A 32 -17.56 -5.45 -2.99
C GLN A 32 -16.12 -4.96 -2.90
N THR A 33 -15.74 -3.98 -3.74
CA THR A 33 -14.39 -3.41 -3.71
C THR A 33 -14.07 -2.76 -2.37
N LEU A 34 -15.03 -2.07 -1.76
CA LEU A 34 -14.88 -1.48 -0.42
C LEU A 34 -14.72 -2.56 0.66
N ARG A 35 -15.48 -3.67 0.59
CA ARG A 35 -15.31 -4.82 1.49
C ARG A 35 -13.94 -5.46 1.35
N ASP A 36 -13.49 -5.69 0.11
CA ASP A 36 -12.16 -6.27 -0.16
C ASP A 36 -11.05 -5.35 0.36
N LEU A 37 -11.22 -4.03 0.21
CA LEU A 37 -10.28 -3.04 0.72
C LEU A 37 -10.28 -2.94 2.24
N GLU A 38 -11.45 -3.02 2.90
CA GLU A 38 -11.57 -3.09 4.35
C GLU A 38 -10.87 -4.32 4.90
N GLY A 39 -11.15 -5.49 4.32
CA GLY A 39 -10.50 -6.74 4.66
C GLY A 39 -8.99 -6.66 4.47
N LEU A 40 -8.51 -6.10 3.36
CA LEU A 40 -7.07 -5.91 3.15
C LEU A 40 -6.45 -5.02 4.22
N LEU A 41 -7.07 -3.89 4.58
CA LEU A 41 -6.53 -3.00 5.63
C LEU A 41 -6.45 -3.71 6.98
N GLN A 42 -7.49 -4.45 7.36
CA GLN A 42 -7.50 -5.19 8.62
C GLN A 42 -6.37 -6.23 8.68
N HIS A 43 -6.13 -6.96 7.60
CA HIS A 43 -5.03 -7.94 7.56
C HIS A 43 -3.66 -7.26 7.50
N LEU A 44 -3.54 -6.08 6.89
CA LEU A 44 -2.33 -5.26 6.99
C LEU A 44 -2.06 -4.91 8.46
N GLU A 45 -3.05 -4.42 9.22
CA GLU A 45 -2.89 -4.12 10.65
C GLU A 45 -2.39 -5.34 11.44
N VAL A 46 -2.96 -6.53 11.20
CA VAL A 46 -2.48 -7.78 11.79
C VAL A 46 -1.01 -8.02 11.44
N MET A 47 -0.65 -7.90 10.16
CA MET A 47 0.74 -8.11 9.72
C MET A 47 1.72 -7.15 10.39
N PHE A 48 1.38 -5.86 10.45
CA PHE A 48 2.18 -4.84 11.15
C PHE A 48 2.30 -5.10 12.66
N SER A 49 1.36 -5.82 13.28
CA SER A 49 1.47 -6.23 14.69
C SER A 49 2.34 -7.47 14.92
N LEU A 50 2.49 -8.32 13.90
CA LEU A 50 3.23 -9.59 14.00
C LEU A 50 4.71 -9.44 13.64
N THR A 51 5.05 -8.48 12.77
CA THR A 51 6.42 -8.29 12.28
C THR A 51 6.63 -6.87 11.77
N GLN A 52 7.89 -6.43 11.78
CA GLN A 52 8.29 -5.23 11.07
C GLN A 52 8.02 -5.39 9.57
N VAL A 53 7.61 -4.31 8.91
CA VAL A 53 7.32 -4.32 7.48
C VAL A 53 8.26 -3.32 6.81
N PRO A 54 9.42 -3.76 6.28
CA PRO A 54 10.40 -2.83 5.72
C PRO A 54 9.94 -2.24 4.40
N ARG A 55 9.16 -2.97 3.59
CA ARG A 55 8.74 -2.51 2.25
C ARG A 55 7.34 -2.97 1.92
N VAL A 56 6.59 -2.11 1.23
CA VAL A 56 5.25 -2.38 0.70
C VAL A 56 5.21 -2.00 -0.78
N LEU A 57 4.58 -2.84 -1.60
CA LEU A 57 4.39 -2.64 -3.03
C LEU A 57 2.91 -2.59 -3.37
N PHE A 58 2.55 -1.63 -4.22
CA PHE A 58 1.25 -1.56 -4.88
C PHE A 58 1.48 -1.79 -6.37
N LEU A 59 0.97 -2.90 -6.88
CA LEU A 59 1.14 -3.36 -8.26
C LEU A 59 -0.18 -3.19 -9.00
N LEU A 60 -0.23 -2.29 -9.97
CA LEU A 60 -1.43 -2.00 -10.74
C LEU A 60 -1.33 -2.62 -12.13
N GLY A 61 -2.23 -3.55 -12.42
CA GLY A 61 -2.43 -4.17 -13.73
C GLY A 61 -1.32 -5.10 -14.17
N GLY A 62 -1.57 -5.88 -15.23
CA GLY A 62 -0.60 -6.87 -15.69
C GLY A 62 -0.50 -8.03 -14.69
N THR A 63 0.73 -8.49 -14.44
CA THR A 63 1.02 -9.56 -13.47
C THR A 63 1.96 -9.06 -12.39
N ILE A 64 2.07 -9.77 -11.27
CA ILE A 64 3.01 -9.39 -10.19
C ILE A 64 4.47 -9.30 -10.67
N MET A 65 4.85 -10.06 -11.71
CA MET A 65 6.21 -10.07 -12.27
C MET A 65 6.41 -8.97 -13.34
N SER A 66 5.33 -8.43 -13.90
CA SER A 66 5.36 -7.40 -14.93
C SER A 66 4.14 -6.49 -14.79
N PRO A 67 4.09 -5.65 -13.75
CA PRO A 67 2.97 -4.74 -13.53
C PRO A 67 2.96 -3.63 -14.58
N LYS A 68 1.79 -3.03 -14.83
CA LYS A 68 1.74 -1.81 -15.65
C LYS A 68 2.34 -0.64 -14.88
N GLU A 69 2.00 -0.55 -13.59
CA GLU A 69 2.56 0.42 -12.66
C GLU A 69 2.91 -0.22 -11.31
N LEU A 70 4.00 0.23 -10.73
CA LEU A 70 4.50 -0.20 -9.43
C LEU A 70 4.83 1.02 -8.59
N TYR A 71 4.23 1.07 -7.40
CA TYR A 71 4.50 2.05 -6.36
C TYR A 71 5.10 1.33 -5.17
N GLU A 72 6.16 1.90 -4.61
CA GLU A 72 6.90 1.31 -3.50
C GLU A 72 6.91 2.28 -2.32
N LEU A 73 6.57 1.77 -1.15
CA LEU A 73 6.78 2.45 0.13
C LEU A 73 7.90 1.72 0.87
N ASN A 74 9.03 2.40 1.05
CA ASN A 74 10.19 1.91 1.77
C ASN A 74 10.21 2.49 3.19
N LEU A 75 10.18 1.60 4.16
CA LEU A 75 10.13 1.82 5.60
C LEU A 75 11.41 1.34 6.31
N GLU A 76 12.41 0.83 5.58
CA GLU A 76 13.68 0.33 6.16
C GLU A 76 14.42 1.38 7.01
N GLY A 77 14.23 2.66 6.70
CA GLY A 77 14.85 3.77 7.43
C GLY A 77 14.05 4.24 8.66
N VAL A 78 12.89 3.63 8.94
CA VAL A 78 12.06 3.98 10.10
C VAL A 78 12.60 3.24 11.32
N CYS A 79 12.88 4.00 12.39
CA CYS A 79 13.36 3.44 13.65
C CYS A 79 12.19 3.20 14.60
N GLU A 80 12.18 2.06 15.28
CA GLU A 80 11.32 1.82 16.44
C GLU A 80 11.95 2.53 17.66
N GLY A 81 11.42 3.71 17.99
CA GLY A 81 11.78 4.45 19.21
C GLY A 81 10.80 4.17 20.35
N SER A 82 11.09 4.71 21.53
CA SER A 82 10.12 4.68 22.64
C SER A 82 8.87 5.50 22.30
N ALA A 83 7.74 5.22 22.95
CA ALA A 83 6.49 5.94 22.71
C ALA A 83 6.61 7.46 22.96
N GLU A 84 7.52 7.86 23.85
CA GLU A 84 7.82 9.26 24.21
C GLU A 84 8.60 10.00 23.12
N GLU A 85 9.37 9.28 22.31
CA GLU A 85 10.17 9.80 21.20
C GLU A 85 9.42 9.74 19.86
N SER A 86 8.22 9.13 19.84
CA SER A 86 7.43 8.92 18.64
C SER A 86 6.68 10.19 18.23
N LEU A 87 6.82 10.57 16.96
CA LEU A 87 6.03 11.64 16.38
C LEU A 87 4.56 11.22 16.29
N GLN A 88 3.64 12.17 16.47
CA GLN A 88 2.22 11.93 16.22
C GLN A 88 2.01 11.46 14.77
N THR A 89 1.40 10.28 14.59
CA THR A 89 1.13 9.66 13.28
C THR A 89 0.45 10.62 12.31
N ALA A 90 -0.53 11.40 12.79
CA ALA A 90 -1.25 12.39 11.99
C ALA A 90 -0.33 13.50 11.43
N SER A 91 0.75 13.85 12.13
CA SER A 91 1.75 14.80 11.64
C SER A 91 2.59 14.18 10.52
N CYS A 92 3.09 12.96 10.73
CA CYS A 92 3.87 12.22 9.74
C CYS A 92 3.08 11.98 8.44
N VAL A 93 1.81 11.57 8.55
CA VAL A 93 0.92 11.36 7.41
C VAL A 93 0.69 12.66 6.64
N ARG A 94 0.41 13.78 7.34
CA ARG A 94 0.27 15.09 6.69
C ARG A 94 1.54 15.51 5.95
N LYS A 95 2.71 15.35 6.57
CA LYS A 95 4.00 15.67 5.95
C LYS A 95 4.26 14.80 4.71
N LEU A 96 3.96 13.51 4.79
CA LEU A 96 4.07 12.59 3.66
C LEU A 96 3.19 13.05 2.49
N PHE A 97 1.88 13.24 2.72
CA PHE A 97 0.97 13.64 1.65
C PHE A 97 1.28 15.05 1.11
N HIS A 98 1.70 15.98 1.95
CA HIS A 98 2.19 17.28 1.51
C HIS A 98 3.41 17.15 0.59
N SER A 99 4.38 16.29 0.95
CA SER A 99 5.57 16.06 0.13
C SER A 99 5.23 15.43 -1.22
N LEU A 100 4.30 14.47 -1.24
CA LEU A 100 3.80 13.86 -2.48
C LEU A 100 3.08 14.88 -3.37
N PHE A 101 2.29 15.76 -2.76
CA PHE A 101 1.56 16.82 -3.47
C PHE A 101 2.51 17.85 -4.09
N VAL A 102 3.47 18.35 -3.33
CA VAL A 102 4.45 19.34 -3.81
C VAL A 102 5.34 18.74 -4.91
N ALA A 103 5.68 17.46 -4.82
CA ALA A 103 6.46 16.76 -5.83
C ALA A 103 5.66 16.41 -7.11
N ASP A 104 4.35 16.66 -7.13
CA ASP A 104 3.46 16.49 -8.28
C ASP A 104 3.59 15.11 -8.96
N VAL A 105 3.75 14.06 -8.14
CA VAL A 105 4.11 12.70 -8.59
C VAL A 105 2.99 11.97 -9.33
N PHE A 106 1.77 12.53 -9.36
CA PHE A 106 0.59 11.95 -10.02
C PHE A 106 0.05 12.84 -11.14
N SER A 107 0.90 13.68 -11.75
CA SER A 107 0.54 14.63 -12.81
C SER A 107 0.24 14.02 -14.18
N GLU A 108 0.18 12.69 -14.29
CA GLU A 108 -0.06 12.00 -15.54
C GLU A 108 -1.44 12.36 -16.12
N LEU A 109 -1.43 13.01 -17.28
CA LEU A 109 -2.64 13.44 -17.99
C LEU A 109 -3.47 12.25 -18.52
N LYS A 110 -2.84 11.07 -18.65
CA LYS A 110 -3.51 9.87 -19.14
C LYS A 110 -4.07 9.08 -17.98
N ALA A 111 -5.38 9.12 -17.83
CA ALA A 111 -6.07 8.24 -16.89
C ALA A 111 -5.79 6.77 -17.23
N LEU A 112 -5.35 6.01 -16.24
CA LEU A 112 -5.34 4.56 -16.35
C LEU A 112 -6.79 4.04 -16.40
N PRO A 113 -7.06 3.01 -17.21
CA PRO A 113 -8.34 2.32 -17.12
C PRO A 113 -8.50 1.72 -15.71
N ALA A 114 -9.75 1.48 -15.31
CA ALA A 114 -10.04 0.66 -14.14
C ALA A 114 -9.21 -0.63 -14.17
N THR A 115 -8.26 -0.74 -13.23
CA THR A 115 -7.20 -1.74 -13.26
C THR A 115 -7.13 -2.43 -11.91
N ASP A 116 -6.87 -3.72 -11.95
CA ASP A 116 -6.69 -4.55 -10.78
C ASP A 116 -5.41 -4.19 -10.02
N THR A 117 -5.48 -4.13 -8.69
CA THR A 117 -4.35 -3.82 -7.82
C THR A 117 -4.04 -5.00 -6.90
N VAL A 118 -2.77 -5.37 -6.85
CA VAL A 118 -2.22 -6.36 -5.91
C VAL A 118 -1.32 -5.64 -4.91
N VAL A 119 -1.51 -5.94 -3.63
CA VAL A 119 -0.64 -5.45 -2.56
C VAL A 119 0.31 -6.55 -2.12
N MET A 120 1.59 -6.20 -2.03
CA MET A 120 2.62 -7.07 -1.49
C MET A 120 3.39 -6.33 -0.40
N LEU A 121 3.90 -7.05 0.58
CA LEU A 121 4.69 -6.49 1.66
C LEU A 121 5.73 -7.48 2.14
N GLN A 122 6.82 -6.97 2.70
CA GLN A 122 7.81 -7.81 3.35
C GLN A 122 7.47 -8.03 4.82
N GLY A 123 7.85 -9.20 5.32
CA GLY A 123 7.83 -9.51 6.75
C GLY A 123 8.75 -10.68 7.02
N ARG A 124 9.04 -10.94 8.30
CA ARG A 124 9.83 -12.11 8.68
C ARG A 124 9.17 -13.40 8.20
N ARG A 125 9.98 -14.35 7.73
CA ARG A 125 9.51 -15.66 7.26
C ARG A 125 8.69 -16.42 8.32
N ASP A 126 9.01 -16.22 9.59
CA ASP A 126 8.46 -16.93 10.75
C ASP A 126 7.40 -16.12 11.53
N CYS A 127 6.90 -15.01 10.98
CA CYS A 127 5.96 -14.12 11.68
C CYS A 127 4.58 -14.73 11.99
N GLY A 128 4.28 -15.93 11.49
CA GLY A 128 3.04 -16.66 11.79
C GLY A 128 1.79 -16.11 11.10
N VAL A 129 1.92 -15.20 10.12
CA VAL A 129 0.80 -14.72 9.33
C VAL A 129 0.25 -15.83 8.41
N ASP A 130 -1.07 -15.96 8.34
CA ASP A 130 -1.76 -17.03 7.60
C ASP A 130 -2.55 -16.52 6.39
N TRP A 131 -3.02 -15.27 6.44
CA TRP A 131 -3.85 -14.70 5.38
C TRP A 131 -3.06 -14.35 4.11
N PHE A 132 -1.83 -13.84 4.27
CA PHE A 132 -0.98 -13.52 3.13
C PHE A 132 -0.21 -14.72 2.62
N TRP A 133 -0.03 -14.81 1.30
CA TRP A 133 0.70 -15.91 0.69
C TRP A 133 2.19 -15.58 0.54
N PRO A 134 3.10 -16.41 1.10
CA PRO A 134 4.52 -16.18 0.94
C PRO A 134 4.97 -16.43 -0.51
N LYS A 135 5.83 -15.55 -1.01
CA LYS A 135 6.43 -15.57 -2.36
C LYS A 135 7.95 -15.55 -2.25
N LEU A 136 8.52 -16.68 -1.83
CA LEU A 136 9.95 -16.84 -1.51
C LEU A 136 10.89 -16.50 -2.69
N ASN A 137 10.44 -16.72 -3.92
CA ASN A 137 11.23 -16.49 -5.14
C ASN A 137 10.90 -15.16 -5.84
N TYR A 138 10.06 -14.31 -5.23
CA TYR A 138 9.66 -13.06 -5.85
C TYR A 138 10.82 -12.07 -5.90
N LYS A 139 11.01 -11.45 -7.06
CA LYS A 139 11.95 -10.36 -7.28
C LYS A 139 11.17 -9.14 -7.71
N VAL A 140 11.46 -8.00 -7.09
CA VAL A 140 10.78 -6.74 -7.41
C VAL A 140 11.03 -6.39 -8.88
N PRO A 141 9.97 -6.21 -9.69
CA PRO A 141 10.11 -5.80 -11.09
C PRO A 141 10.79 -4.43 -11.20
N THR A 142 11.70 -4.29 -12.15
CA THR A 142 12.29 -3.00 -12.50
C THR A 142 11.42 -2.21 -13.49
N ARG A 143 10.67 -2.93 -14.33
CA ARG A 143 9.72 -2.36 -15.29
C ARG A 143 8.43 -1.94 -14.57
N GLY A 144 7.84 -0.82 -15.02
CA GLY A 144 6.57 -0.32 -14.49
C GLY A 144 6.73 0.48 -13.20
N LYS A 145 7.93 0.59 -12.64
CA LYS A 145 8.20 1.39 -11.44
C LYS A 145 7.91 2.88 -11.71
N LYS A 146 6.93 3.43 -10.99
CA LYS A 146 6.48 4.82 -11.09
C LYS A 146 7.03 5.68 -9.95
N LEU A 147 7.00 5.17 -8.73
CA LEU A 147 7.38 5.93 -7.54
C LEU A 147 7.95 5.02 -6.46
N THR A 148 8.98 5.51 -5.76
CA THR A 148 9.41 5.01 -4.46
C THR A 148 9.37 6.12 -3.44
N VAL A 149 8.62 5.90 -2.36
CA VAL A 149 8.57 6.78 -1.20
C VAL A 149 9.47 6.18 -0.13
N ASN A 150 10.55 6.87 0.23
CA ASN A 150 11.45 6.44 1.30
C ASN A 150 11.11 7.21 2.59
N LEU A 151 10.69 6.50 3.63
CA LEU A 151 10.52 7.05 4.97
C LEU A 151 11.78 6.79 5.80
N SER A 152 12.23 7.81 6.52
CA SER A 152 13.36 7.69 7.43
C SER A 152 13.22 8.63 8.62
N CYS A 153 13.73 8.20 9.77
CA CYS A 153 13.83 9.01 10.98
C CYS A 153 15.15 9.79 10.98
N GLY A 154 15.08 11.12 11.07
CA GLY A 154 16.26 12.00 11.09
C GLY A 154 16.80 12.19 12.51
N GLY A 155 17.62 11.26 13.00
CA GLY A 155 18.53 11.52 14.12
C GLY A 155 19.86 12.06 13.59
N GLU A 156 20.43 13.08 14.25
CA GLU A 156 21.75 13.62 13.91
C GLU A 156 22.77 12.48 13.77
N LYS A 157 23.34 12.37 12.57
CA LYS A 157 24.38 11.41 12.26
C LYS A 157 25.66 11.81 12.99
N HIS A 158 25.95 11.13 14.09
CA HIS A 158 27.34 10.89 14.47
C HIS A 158 27.60 9.39 14.37
N LEU A 159 28.55 9.02 13.50
CA LEU A 159 29.12 7.68 13.26
C LEU A 159 28.18 6.73 12.49
N SER A 160 28.54 6.01 11.43
CA SER A 160 29.76 5.77 10.67
C SER A 160 29.31 5.02 9.39
N ALA A 161 30.21 4.82 8.41
CA ALA A 161 29.96 4.07 7.16
C ALA A 161 29.60 2.56 7.34
N SER A 162 29.24 2.13 8.55
CA SER A 162 28.80 0.79 8.94
C SER A 162 27.29 0.57 8.82
N SER A 163 26.48 1.63 8.72
CA SER A 163 25.01 1.50 8.68
C SER A 163 24.48 0.80 7.43
N ALA A 164 25.12 0.99 6.27
CA ALA A 164 24.68 0.35 5.02
C ALA A 164 24.86 -1.19 5.02
N GLN A 165 25.89 -1.70 5.68
CA GLN A 165 26.11 -3.15 5.81
C GLN A 165 25.20 -3.78 6.87
N HIS A 166 24.89 -3.06 7.95
CA HIS A 166 23.99 -3.53 9.00
C HIS A 166 22.54 -3.67 8.49
N VAL A 167 22.08 -2.71 7.68
CA VAL A 167 20.71 -2.74 7.10
C VAL A 167 20.53 -3.94 6.15
N ALA A 168 21.55 -4.30 5.36
CA ALA A 168 21.49 -5.48 4.50
C ALA A 168 21.31 -6.78 5.30
N SER A 169 22.05 -6.93 6.41
CA SER A 169 21.95 -8.11 7.29
C SER A 169 20.64 -8.20 8.08
N THR A 170 20.01 -7.06 8.38
CA THR A 170 18.80 -7.00 9.23
C THR A 170 17.56 -7.59 8.54
N TRP A 171 17.51 -7.54 7.20
CA TRP A 171 16.35 -7.97 6.42
C TRP A 171 16.55 -9.30 5.66
N GLU A 172 17.62 -10.06 5.94
CA GLU A 172 17.94 -11.32 5.22
C GLU A 172 16.86 -12.41 5.37
N ASP A 173 16.22 -12.47 6.54
CA ASP A 173 15.15 -13.44 6.84
C ASP A 173 13.75 -12.99 6.36
N TYR A 174 13.67 -11.84 5.69
CA TYR A 174 12.40 -11.28 5.23
C TYR A 174 12.03 -11.80 3.86
N VAL A 175 10.77 -12.15 3.70
CA VAL A 175 10.22 -12.65 2.44
C VAL A 175 9.05 -11.80 2.01
N TRP A 176 8.74 -11.85 0.71
CA TRP A 176 7.57 -11.18 0.17
C TRP A 176 6.31 -11.97 0.48
N PHE A 177 5.29 -11.27 0.95
CA PHE A 177 3.94 -11.77 1.17
C PHE A 177 2.99 -11.06 0.20
N GLN A 178 2.08 -11.80 -0.42
CA GLN A 178 1.08 -11.28 -1.35
C GLN A 178 -0.31 -11.38 -0.74
N ALA A 179 -1.10 -10.31 -0.87
CA ALA A 179 -2.52 -10.39 -0.55
C ALA A 179 -3.22 -11.45 -1.44
N PRO A 180 -4.10 -12.30 -0.87
CA PRO A 180 -4.85 -13.29 -1.63
C PRO A 180 -5.97 -12.65 -2.47
N VAL A 181 -6.39 -11.43 -2.11
CA VAL A 181 -7.40 -10.65 -2.84
C VAL A 181 -6.75 -9.66 -3.81
N MET A 182 -7.42 -9.45 -4.93
CA MET A 182 -7.06 -8.47 -5.94
C MET A 182 -8.11 -7.36 -5.94
N LEU A 183 -7.68 -6.14 -5.63
CA LEU A 183 -8.59 -4.99 -5.56
C LEU A 183 -8.94 -4.54 -6.97
N LYS A 184 -10.22 -4.67 -7.35
CA LYS A 184 -10.66 -4.28 -8.68
C LYS A 184 -10.90 -2.77 -8.74
N GLY A 185 -10.21 -2.09 -9.66
CA GLY A 185 -10.56 -0.73 -10.01
C GLY A 185 -11.98 -0.68 -10.59
N PHE A 186 -12.72 0.38 -10.30
CA PHE A 186 -13.98 0.69 -10.97
C PHE A 186 -14.02 2.18 -11.32
N GLN A 187 -14.63 2.49 -12.45
CA GLN A 187 -14.92 3.84 -12.91
C GLN A 187 -16.39 3.85 -13.32
N GLU A 188 -17.13 4.88 -12.88
CA GLU A 188 -18.51 5.16 -13.30
C GLU A 188 -18.53 6.15 -14.45
#